data_AF-A0A6P7TFN5-F1
#
_entry.id   AF-A0A6P7TFN5-F1
#
_cell.length_a   1.000
_cell.length_b   1.000
_cell.length_c   1.000
_cell.angle_alpha   90.00
_cell.angle_beta   90.00
_cell.angle_gamma   90.00
#
_symmetry.space_group_name_H-M   'P 1'
#
loop_
_entity.id
_entity.type
_entity.pdbx_description
1 polymer ?
#
loop_
_entity_poly.entity_id
_entity_poly.type
_entity_poly.pdbx_seq_one_letter_code
_entity_poly.pdbx_strand_id
1 'polypeptide(L)'
;MQSPMAFANYTDLTVNSAGLVVTPLGHIPVPYFLQVVTVILIFAVSLSSGFSLWMMFDLWSMFIYGLIQLFFPFVFIPQVEVRVDGVHLFMVRAFGIMLLGSAYLWWNVRNSKDITVHTTLMWARVMGGAAALLAQGFAQFNKASRMTQEHLYISVLLTVLWTLGNLIYCMRSTEWGGYMETRSKLNNFLHTDFVITLIFGIMFYAYPVWLLRVQTSLPRLNVVHAHLYRLFGSALMSSAIISGRASNFLIASDKRVQLYTRVLINVGLIILFLVTYFSTAKHNDWSVPNTPFILGVVGIWTLNAFCGSYSLAYFKN
;
A
#
# COMPACT_ATOMS: atom_id res chain seq x y z
N MET A 1 13.28 6.51 38.46
CA MET A 1 11.81 6.42 38.31
C MET A 1 11.47 6.90 36.91
N GLN A 2 10.99 5.98 36.08
CA GLN A 2 10.62 6.21 34.68
C GLN A 2 9.36 7.09 34.64
N SER A 3 9.39 8.20 33.90
CA SER A 3 8.18 8.95 33.59
C SER A 3 7.29 8.10 32.69
N PRO A 4 5.97 8.02 32.93
CA PRO A 4 5.08 7.31 32.04
C PRO A 4 5.11 7.96 30.66
N MET A 5 5.21 7.12 29.61
CA MET A 5 4.94 7.51 28.23
C MET A 5 3.55 8.16 28.17
N ALA A 6 3.52 9.49 28.19
CA ALA A 6 2.33 10.23 27.83
C ALA A 6 2.03 9.90 26.37
N PHE A 7 0.94 9.16 26.14
CA PHE A 7 0.28 9.15 24.85
C PHE A 7 0.09 10.61 24.45
N ALA A 8 0.76 11.03 23.38
CA ALA A 8 0.62 12.38 22.86
C ALA A 8 -0.86 12.60 22.54
N ASN A 9 -1.52 13.37 23.40
CA ASN A 9 -2.91 13.75 23.24
C ASN A 9 -3.08 14.40 21.86
N TYR A 10 -4.14 14.01 21.17
CA TYR A 10 -4.61 14.59 19.91
C TYR A 10 -5.00 16.09 20.01
N THR A 11 -4.66 16.77 21.11
CA THR A 11 -5.14 18.10 21.50
C THR A 11 -4.32 19.25 20.91
N ASP A 12 -3.17 19.00 20.29
CA ASP A 12 -2.35 20.07 19.67
C ASP A 12 -2.74 20.38 18.21
N LEU A 13 -3.84 19.81 17.72
CA LEU A 13 -4.55 20.32 16.54
C LEU A 13 -5.45 21.46 17.01
N THR A 14 -4.92 22.69 17.03
CA THR A 14 -5.68 23.91 17.36
C THR A 14 -7.02 23.91 16.64
N VAL A 15 -8.07 23.74 17.44
CA VAL A 15 -9.48 23.79 17.06
C VAL A 15 -9.80 25.23 16.72
N ASN A 16 -9.79 25.57 15.43
CA ASN A 16 -10.62 26.68 14.97
C ASN A 16 -12.04 26.13 14.87
N SER A 17 -12.87 26.54 15.82
CA SER A 17 -14.31 26.27 15.91
C SER A 17 -15.07 26.99 14.80
N ALA A 18 -14.85 26.59 13.55
CA ALA A 18 -15.77 26.85 12.45
C ALA A 18 -16.55 25.56 12.22
N GLY A 19 -17.88 25.65 12.33
CA GLY A 19 -18.80 24.52 12.36
C GLY A 19 -18.60 23.54 11.21
N LEU A 20 -19.03 22.30 11.47
CA LEU A 20 -19.35 21.31 10.44
C LEU A 20 -20.20 21.97 9.35
N VAL A 21 -19.58 22.40 8.25
CA VAL A 21 -20.29 22.51 6.98
C VAL A 21 -20.30 21.09 6.43
N VAL A 22 -21.25 20.29 6.92
CA VAL A 22 -21.77 19.22 6.09
C VAL A 22 -22.45 19.96 4.94
N THR A 23 -21.72 20.16 3.84
CA THR A 23 -22.39 20.52 2.59
C THR A 23 -23.49 19.49 2.40
N PRO A 24 -24.76 19.91 2.19
CA PRO A 24 -25.80 18.98 1.82
C PRO A 24 -25.31 18.13 0.65
N LEU A 25 -25.92 16.97 0.42
CA LEU A 25 -25.85 16.24 -0.87
C LEU A 25 -26.45 17.08 -2.03
N GLY A 26 -26.09 18.36 -2.11
CA GLY A 26 -26.50 19.33 -3.11
C GLY A 26 -25.49 19.30 -4.24
N HIS A 27 -25.97 18.90 -5.41
CA HIS A 27 -25.29 18.92 -6.70
C HIS A 27 -23.81 18.51 -6.66
N ILE A 28 -23.56 17.23 -6.92
CA ILE A 28 -22.23 16.78 -7.36
C ILE A 28 -21.84 17.65 -8.55
N PRO A 29 -20.74 18.42 -8.49
CA PRO A 29 -20.31 19.21 -9.62
C PRO A 29 -20.21 18.32 -10.86
N VAL A 30 -20.73 18.78 -12.00
CA VAL A 30 -20.84 18.00 -13.25
C VAL A 30 -19.55 17.23 -13.61
N PRO A 31 -18.32 17.77 -13.41
CA PRO A 31 -17.09 17.02 -13.65
C PRO A 31 -16.96 15.76 -12.78
N TYR A 32 -17.33 15.83 -11.50
CA TYR A 32 -17.26 14.67 -10.59
C TYR A 32 -18.37 13.66 -10.87
N PHE A 33 -19.56 14.11 -11.28
CA PHE A 33 -20.65 13.22 -11.65
C PHE A 33 -20.25 12.33 -12.84
N LEU A 34 -19.68 12.93 -13.90
CA LEU A 34 -19.20 12.18 -15.07
C LEU A 34 -18.09 11.19 -14.69
N GLN A 35 -17.16 11.58 -13.83
CA GLN A 35 -16.09 10.69 -13.35
C GLN A 35 -16.66 9.50 -12.57
N VAL A 36 -17.56 9.73 -11.61
CA VAL A 36 -18.22 8.68 -10.82
C VAL A 36 -18.96 7.71 -11.73
N VAL A 37 -19.79 8.21 -12.65
CA VAL A 37 -20.52 7.38 -13.61
C VAL A 37 -19.55 6.56 -14.47
N THR A 38 -18.48 7.19 -14.97
CA THR A 38 -17.47 6.51 -15.80
C THR A 38 -16.80 5.37 -15.04
N VAL A 39 -16.36 5.60 -13.79
CA VAL A 39 -15.70 4.57 -12.97
C VAL A 39 -16.66 3.42 -12.66
N ILE A 40 -17.93 3.72 -12.35
CA ILE A 40 -18.96 2.70 -12.09
C ILE A 40 -19.24 1.87 -13.35
N LEU A 41 -19.35 2.50 -14.53
CA LEU A 41 -19.56 1.80 -15.79
C LEU A 41 -18.37 0.91 -16.14
N ILE A 42 -17.14 1.41 -16.00
CA ILE A 42 -15.92 0.63 -16.21
C ILE A 42 -15.89 -0.59 -15.28
N PHE A 43 -16.23 -0.41 -14.00
CA PHE A 43 -16.34 -1.50 -13.04
C PHE A 43 -17.39 -2.53 -13.47
N ALA A 44 -18.61 -2.10 -13.82
CA ALA A 44 -19.70 -2.98 -14.21
C ALA A 44 -19.37 -3.81 -15.47
N VAL A 45 -18.82 -3.16 -16.50
CA VAL A 45 -18.39 -3.82 -17.74
C VAL A 45 -17.27 -4.82 -17.45
N SER A 46 -16.25 -4.42 -16.69
CA SER A 46 -15.11 -5.28 -16.37
C SER A 46 -15.51 -6.50 -15.56
N LEU A 47 -16.44 -6.36 -14.61
CA LEU A 47 -16.97 -7.46 -13.80
C LEU A 47 -17.81 -8.45 -14.64
N SER A 48 -18.54 -7.94 -15.63
CA SER A 48 -19.40 -8.77 -16.51
C SER A 48 -18.60 -9.60 -17.54
N SER A 49 -17.38 -9.18 -17.86
CA SER A 49 -16.56 -9.77 -18.93
C SER A 49 -15.74 -11.00 -18.50
N GLY A 50 -15.91 -11.45 -17.26
CA GLY A 50 -15.32 -12.70 -16.75
C GLY A 50 -13.97 -12.52 -16.06
N PHE A 51 -13.53 -13.59 -15.41
CA PHE A 51 -12.41 -13.57 -14.47
C PHE A 51 -11.08 -13.15 -15.10
N SER A 52 -10.74 -13.72 -16.25
CA SER A 52 -9.46 -13.43 -16.91
C SER A 52 -9.34 -11.95 -17.28
N LEU A 53 -10.45 -11.30 -17.67
CA LEU A 53 -10.41 -9.88 -17.99
C LEU A 53 -10.29 -9.04 -16.72
N TRP A 54 -11.02 -9.38 -15.66
CA TRP A 54 -10.90 -8.70 -14.36
C TRP A 54 -9.46 -8.73 -13.82
N MET A 55 -8.79 -9.89 -13.88
CA MET A 55 -7.37 -10.00 -13.47
C MET A 55 -6.45 -9.09 -14.27
N MET A 56 -6.64 -9.02 -15.59
CA MET A 56 -5.81 -8.14 -16.44
C MET A 56 -6.10 -6.68 -16.15
N PHE A 57 -7.36 -6.34 -15.89
CA PHE A 57 -7.77 -5.00 -15.54
C PHE A 57 -7.20 -4.57 -14.18
N ASP A 58 -7.22 -5.45 -13.16
CA ASP A 58 -6.54 -5.27 -11.88
C ASP A 58 -5.05 -4.96 -12.09
N LEU A 59 -4.35 -5.81 -12.85
CA LEU A 59 -2.94 -5.63 -13.19
C LEU A 59 -2.65 -4.27 -13.83
N TRP A 60 -3.35 -3.94 -14.91
CA TRP A 60 -3.06 -2.73 -15.67
C TRP A 60 -3.39 -1.48 -14.87
N SER A 61 -4.43 -1.52 -14.06
CA SER A 61 -4.80 -0.39 -13.20
C SER A 61 -3.74 -0.15 -12.13
N MET A 62 -3.21 -1.19 -11.50
CA MET A 62 -2.08 -1.05 -10.57
C MET A 62 -0.84 -0.51 -11.25
N PHE A 63 -0.54 -0.98 -12.46
CA PHE A 63 0.62 -0.52 -13.22
C PHE A 63 0.47 0.97 -13.58
N ILE A 64 -0.65 1.37 -14.19
CA ILE A 64 -0.90 2.75 -14.61
C ILE A 64 -0.95 3.68 -13.39
N TYR A 65 -1.71 3.31 -12.35
CA TYR A 65 -1.85 4.15 -11.16
C TYR A 65 -0.53 4.23 -10.37
N GLY A 66 0.24 3.14 -10.34
CA GLY A 66 1.59 3.11 -9.77
C GLY A 66 2.56 4.03 -10.51
N LEU A 67 2.55 4.05 -11.85
CA LEU A 67 3.35 4.97 -12.65
C LEU A 67 2.95 6.44 -12.41
N ILE A 68 1.64 6.72 -12.38
CA ILE A 68 1.14 8.08 -12.11
C ILE A 68 1.60 8.55 -10.74
N GLN A 69 1.47 7.73 -9.69
CA GLN A 69 1.93 8.09 -8.35
C GLN A 69 3.45 8.28 -8.24
N LEU A 70 4.22 7.46 -8.96
CA LEU A 70 5.68 7.55 -8.93
C LEU A 70 6.20 8.80 -9.63
N PHE A 71 5.70 9.10 -10.84
CA PHE A 71 6.24 10.17 -11.68
C PHE A 71 5.45 11.48 -11.60
N PHE A 72 4.15 11.42 -11.35
CA PHE A 72 3.24 12.55 -11.31
C PHE A 72 2.44 12.63 -9.98
N PRO A 73 3.12 12.63 -8.81
CA PRO A 73 2.43 12.63 -7.50
C PRO A 73 1.56 13.88 -7.27
N PHE A 74 1.79 14.95 -8.03
CA PHE A 74 1.03 16.20 -7.95
C PHE A 74 -0.44 16.07 -8.40
N VAL A 75 -0.77 15.04 -9.18
CA VAL A 75 -2.16 14.74 -9.60
C VAL A 75 -3.08 14.53 -8.40
N PHE A 76 -2.53 14.16 -7.24
CA PHE A 76 -3.29 13.91 -6.01
C PHE A 76 -3.44 15.14 -5.11
N ILE A 77 -2.85 16.28 -5.47
CA ILE A 77 -2.96 17.54 -4.69
C ILE A 77 -4.43 18.00 -4.52
N PRO A 78 -5.30 17.97 -5.56
CA PRO A 78 -6.68 18.42 -5.42
C PRO A 78 -7.50 17.65 -4.38
N GLN A 79 -7.01 16.51 -3.92
CA GLN A 79 -7.66 15.69 -2.89
C GLN A 79 -7.47 16.21 -1.47
N VAL A 80 -6.58 17.20 -1.26
CA VAL A 80 -6.21 17.67 0.08
C VAL A 80 -6.20 19.19 0.19
N GLU A 81 -6.60 19.72 1.34
CA GLU A 81 -6.62 21.16 1.65
C GLU A 81 -5.39 21.58 2.49
N VAL A 82 -4.27 20.88 2.34
CA VAL A 82 -3.01 21.19 3.02
C VAL A 82 -1.93 21.54 2.02
N ARG A 83 -0.99 22.38 2.46
CA ARG A 83 0.25 22.58 1.70
C ARG A 83 1.02 21.25 1.66
N VAL A 84 1.23 20.76 0.45
CA VAL A 84 1.99 19.54 0.18
C VAL A 84 3.48 19.83 0.30
N ASP A 85 4.17 19.02 1.07
CA ASP A 85 5.63 19.06 1.27
C ASP A 85 6.31 17.79 0.72
N GLY A 86 7.63 17.71 0.89
CA GLY A 86 8.44 16.60 0.37
C GLY A 86 8.07 15.23 0.95
N VAL A 87 7.58 15.16 2.20
CA VAL A 87 7.21 13.89 2.84
C VAL A 87 5.90 13.36 2.27
N HIS A 88 4.93 14.24 1.97
CA HIS A 88 3.72 13.84 1.25
C HIS A 88 4.06 13.24 -0.12
N LEU A 89 4.90 13.93 -0.90
CA LEU A 89 5.30 13.46 -2.23
C LEU A 89 6.07 12.14 -2.16
N PHE A 90 6.96 11.99 -1.18
CA PHE A 90 7.66 10.73 -0.93
C PHE A 90 6.68 9.58 -0.69
N MET A 91 5.69 9.77 0.20
CA MET A 91 4.75 8.70 0.53
C MET A 91 3.84 8.31 -0.62
N VAL A 92 3.38 9.27 -1.42
CA VAL A 92 2.61 8.98 -2.66
C VAL A 92 3.47 8.14 -3.61
N ARG A 93 4.72 8.53 -3.84
CA ARG A 93 5.64 7.76 -4.70
C ARG A 93 5.94 6.36 -4.14
N ALA A 94 6.13 6.25 -2.83
CA ALA A 94 6.37 4.98 -2.15
C ALA A 94 5.18 4.03 -2.30
N PHE A 95 3.95 4.54 -2.18
CA PHE A 95 2.75 3.78 -2.47
C PHE A 95 2.68 3.37 -3.96
N GLY A 96 3.06 4.27 -4.88
CA GLY A 96 3.21 3.93 -6.30
C GLY A 96 4.16 2.76 -6.56
N ILE A 97 5.30 2.71 -5.88
CA ILE A 97 6.26 1.58 -5.96
C ILE A 97 5.62 0.26 -5.47
N MET A 98 4.82 0.30 -4.40
CA MET A 98 4.08 -0.88 -3.93
C MET A 98 3.08 -1.40 -4.97
N LEU A 99 2.41 -0.51 -5.69
CA LEU A 99 1.49 -0.86 -6.78
C LEU A 99 2.24 -1.43 -7.99
N LEU A 100 3.38 -0.85 -8.37
CA LEU A 100 4.21 -1.35 -9.46
C LEU A 100 4.76 -2.74 -9.16
N GLY A 101 5.27 -2.96 -7.94
CA GLY A 101 5.74 -4.28 -7.51
C GLY A 101 4.60 -5.30 -7.49
N SER A 102 3.43 -4.90 -7.01
CA SER A 102 2.20 -5.69 -7.09
C SER A 102 1.82 -6.09 -8.53
N ALA A 103 1.87 -5.15 -9.47
CA ALA A 103 1.59 -5.41 -10.88
C ALA A 103 2.65 -6.35 -11.50
N TYR A 104 3.92 -6.16 -11.14
CA TYR A 104 5.01 -7.05 -11.56
C TYR A 104 4.81 -8.48 -11.07
N LEU A 105 4.47 -8.67 -9.79
CA LEU A 105 4.14 -9.99 -9.25
C LEU A 105 3.00 -10.62 -10.04
N TRP A 106 1.90 -9.89 -10.18
CA TRP A 106 0.72 -10.37 -10.89
C TRP A 106 1.06 -10.78 -12.32
N TRP A 107 1.84 -9.96 -13.03
CA TRP A 107 2.28 -10.26 -14.38
C TRP A 107 2.99 -11.61 -14.44
N ASN A 108 3.98 -11.84 -13.58
CA ASN A 108 4.79 -13.05 -13.65
C ASN A 108 4.03 -14.33 -13.26
N VAL A 109 3.01 -14.24 -12.41
CA VAL A 109 2.25 -15.40 -11.94
C VAL A 109 0.87 -15.57 -12.59
N ARG A 110 0.48 -14.68 -13.51
CA ARG A 110 -0.85 -14.70 -14.16
C ARG A 110 -1.16 -16.03 -14.86
N ASN A 111 -0.15 -16.70 -15.40
CA ASN A 111 -0.28 -17.97 -16.11
C ASN A 111 0.03 -19.18 -15.21
N SER A 112 0.15 -18.98 -13.90
CA SER A 112 0.36 -20.09 -12.98
C SER A 112 -0.80 -21.09 -13.06
N LYS A 113 -0.46 -22.38 -13.03
CA LYS A 113 -1.45 -23.46 -12.96
C LYS A 113 -1.95 -23.70 -11.53
N ASP A 114 -1.32 -23.06 -10.55
CA ASP A 114 -1.72 -23.14 -9.16
C ASP A 114 -2.76 -22.06 -8.84
N ILE A 115 -4.02 -22.49 -8.75
CA ILE A 115 -5.17 -21.62 -8.46
C ILE A 115 -5.06 -20.89 -7.12
N THR A 116 -4.26 -21.42 -6.18
CA THR A 116 -4.05 -20.78 -4.87
C THR A 116 -3.27 -19.49 -4.98
N VAL A 117 -2.46 -19.34 -6.04
CA VAL A 117 -1.74 -18.10 -6.34
C VAL A 117 -2.73 -16.99 -6.65
N HIS A 118 -3.61 -17.20 -7.63
CA HIS A 118 -4.60 -16.19 -8.03
C HIS A 118 -5.54 -15.83 -6.87
N THR A 119 -6.02 -16.85 -6.16
CA THR A 119 -6.89 -16.68 -4.98
C THR A 119 -6.19 -15.87 -3.87
N THR A 120 -4.93 -16.19 -3.57
CA THR A 120 -4.15 -15.49 -2.54
C THR A 120 -3.97 -14.02 -2.88
N LEU A 121 -3.63 -13.71 -4.13
CA LEU A 121 -3.41 -12.34 -4.54
C LEU A 121 -4.72 -11.53 -4.51
N MET A 122 -5.85 -12.14 -4.86
CA MET A 122 -7.18 -11.52 -4.80
C MET A 122 -7.61 -11.28 -3.34
N TRP A 123 -7.45 -12.25 -2.45
CA TRP A 123 -7.72 -12.05 -1.01
C TRP A 123 -6.80 -11.00 -0.39
N ALA A 124 -5.52 -10.98 -0.76
CA ALA A 124 -4.60 -9.94 -0.33
C ALA A 124 -5.07 -8.55 -0.76
N ARG A 125 -5.63 -8.41 -1.98
CA ARG A 125 -6.27 -7.17 -2.46
C ARG A 125 -7.46 -6.79 -1.62
N VAL A 126 -8.36 -7.73 -1.33
CA VAL A 126 -9.55 -7.49 -0.50
C VAL A 126 -9.16 -6.99 0.89
N MET A 127 -8.22 -7.67 1.55
CA MET A 127 -7.80 -7.31 2.90
C MET A 127 -7.03 -5.99 2.95
N GLY A 128 -6.14 -5.75 1.98
CA GLY A 128 -5.44 -4.47 1.82
C GLY A 128 -6.38 -3.32 1.51
N GLY A 129 -7.34 -3.56 0.61
CA GLY A 129 -8.39 -2.61 0.23
C GLY A 129 -9.30 -2.26 1.40
N ALA A 130 -9.74 -3.25 2.18
CA ALA A 130 -10.51 -3.02 3.40
C ALA A 130 -9.75 -2.15 4.42
N ALA A 131 -8.47 -2.45 4.65
CA ALA A 131 -7.62 -1.62 5.52
C ALA A 131 -7.44 -0.20 4.94
N ALA A 132 -7.26 -0.05 3.63
CA ALA A 132 -7.19 1.26 2.97
C ALA A 132 -8.50 2.04 3.14
N LEU A 133 -9.65 1.40 2.97
CA LEU A 133 -10.98 2.02 3.15
C LEU A 133 -11.20 2.51 4.58
N LEU A 134 -10.76 1.74 5.58
CA LEU A 134 -10.80 2.20 6.97
C LEU A 134 -9.93 3.46 7.17
N ALA A 135 -8.73 3.50 6.58
CA ALA A 135 -7.84 4.65 6.66
C ALA A 135 -8.37 5.88 5.91
N GLN A 136 -8.99 5.68 4.75
CA GLN A 136 -9.61 6.74 3.95
C GLN A 136 -10.89 7.26 4.60
N GLY A 137 -11.75 6.37 5.11
CA GLY A 137 -12.96 6.75 5.84
C GLY A 137 -12.63 7.52 7.10
N PHE A 138 -11.63 7.07 7.88
CA PHE A 138 -11.14 7.83 9.01
C PHE A 138 -10.60 9.20 8.58
N ALA A 139 -9.81 9.30 7.51
CA ALA A 139 -9.30 10.58 7.06
C ALA A 139 -10.39 11.54 6.57
N GLN A 140 -11.41 11.02 5.86
CA GLN A 140 -12.50 11.82 5.29
C GLN A 140 -13.46 12.33 6.37
N PHE A 141 -13.88 11.47 7.29
CA PHE A 141 -14.97 11.74 8.23
C PHE A 141 -14.49 12.18 9.62
N ASN A 142 -13.18 12.26 9.86
CA ASN A 142 -12.65 12.85 11.08
C ASN A 142 -12.95 14.36 11.13
N LYS A 143 -13.30 14.89 12.31
CA LYS A 143 -13.55 16.33 12.51
C LYS A 143 -12.36 17.21 12.10
N ALA A 144 -11.14 16.70 12.22
CA ALA A 144 -9.92 17.37 11.78
C ALA A 144 -9.56 17.07 10.32
N SER A 145 -10.50 16.54 9.52
CA SER A 145 -10.29 16.20 8.11
C SER A 145 -9.78 17.40 7.32
N ARG A 146 -8.86 17.10 6.42
CA ARG A 146 -8.34 18.03 5.41
C ARG A 146 -8.47 17.43 4.01
N MET A 147 -9.37 16.47 3.86
CA MET A 147 -9.64 15.79 2.59
C MET A 147 -10.78 16.50 1.86
N THR A 148 -10.61 16.75 0.57
CA THR A 148 -11.65 17.37 -0.25
C THR A 148 -12.73 16.35 -0.65
N GLN A 149 -13.78 16.82 -1.32
CA GLN A 149 -14.78 15.93 -1.92
C GLN A 149 -14.18 15.04 -3.04
N GLU A 150 -13.10 15.48 -3.67
CA GLU A 150 -12.41 14.71 -4.70
C GLU A 150 -11.79 13.41 -4.13
N HIS A 151 -11.26 13.46 -2.91
CA HIS A 151 -10.80 12.27 -2.21
C HIS A 151 -11.93 11.23 -2.03
N LEU A 152 -13.14 11.68 -1.70
CA LEU A 152 -14.30 10.82 -1.55
C LEU A 152 -14.76 10.24 -2.90
N TYR A 153 -14.97 11.08 -3.91
CA TYR A 153 -15.55 10.64 -5.18
C TYR A 153 -14.58 9.86 -6.07
N ILE A 154 -13.27 10.08 -5.94
CA ILE A 154 -12.27 9.39 -6.74
C ILE A 154 -11.64 8.28 -5.90
N SER A 155 -10.90 8.63 -4.85
CA SER A 155 -10.03 7.68 -4.15
C SER A 155 -10.82 6.66 -3.32
N VAL A 156 -11.80 7.10 -2.53
CA VAL A 156 -12.64 6.18 -1.75
C VAL A 156 -13.48 5.32 -2.68
N LEU A 157 -14.19 5.91 -3.65
CA LEU A 157 -15.02 5.16 -4.60
C LEU A 157 -14.21 4.12 -5.38
N LEU A 158 -13.05 4.50 -5.92
CA LEU A 158 -12.19 3.58 -6.66
C LEU A 158 -11.77 2.43 -5.75
N THR A 159 -11.36 2.72 -4.51
CA THR A 159 -10.96 1.68 -3.54
C THR A 159 -12.13 0.76 -3.19
N VAL A 160 -13.36 1.29 -3.04
CA VAL A 160 -14.58 0.48 -2.79
C VAL A 160 -14.82 -0.47 -3.96
N LEU A 161 -14.89 0.06 -5.18
CA LEU A 161 -15.19 -0.74 -6.37
C LEU A 161 -14.12 -1.81 -6.61
N TRP A 162 -12.85 -1.46 -6.44
CA TRP A 162 -11.76 -2.42 -6.59
C TRP A 162 -11.78 -3.52 -5.53
N THR A 163 -12.03 -3.15 -4.27
CA THR A 163 -12.14 -4.11 -3.17
C THR A 163 -13.33 -5.04 -3.42
N LEU A 164 -14.47 -4.49 -3.86
CA LEU A 164 -15.68 -5.23 -4.14
C LEU A 164 -15.52 -6.19 -5.32
N GLY A 165 -14.90 -5.77 -6.42
CA GLY A 165 -14.67 -6.64 -7.57
C GLY A 165 -13.78 -7.83 -7.22
N ASN A 166 -12.70 -7.59 -6.48
CA ASN A 166 -11.83 -8.65 -5.96
C ASN A 166 -12.57 -9.55 -4.95
N LEU A 167 -13.45 -8.99 -4.11
CA LEU A 167 -14.26 -9.76 -3.17
C LEU A 167 -15.28 -10.65 -3.89
N ILE A 168 -16.03 -10.12 -4.86
CA ILE A 168 -17.00 -10.90 -5.66
C ILE A 168 -16.28 -12.08 -6.32
N TYR A 169 -15.06 -11.86 -6.83
CA TYR A 169 -14.26 -12.95 -7.35
C TYR A 169 -13.90 -13.99 -6.26
N CYS A 170 -13.36 -13.55 -5.12
CA CYS A 170 -13.02 -14.44 -4.01
C CYS A 170 -14.23 -15.28 -3.56
N MET A 171 -15.41 -14.67 -3.47
CA MET A 171 -16.65 -15.34 -3.07
C MET A 171 -17.13 -16.38 -4.10
N ARG A 172 -16.75 -16.24 -5.37
CA ARG A 172 -17.06 -17.19 -6.45
C ARG A 172 -15.98 -18.25 -6.63
N SER A 173 -14.81 -18.07 -6.02
CA SER A 173 -13.74 -19.07 -6.06
C SER A 173 -14.15 -20.31 -5.27
N THR A 174 -13.86 -21.48 -5.83
CA THR A 174 -14.03 -22.76 -5.14
C THR A 174 -12.95 -23.00 -4.09
N GLU A 175 -11.83 -22.26 -4.18
CA GLU A 175 -10.69 -22.39 -3.30
C GLU A 175 -10.61 -21.21 -2.34
N TRP A 176 -10.63 -21.50 -1.03
CA TRP A 176 -10.59 -20.50 0.05
C TRP A 176 -9.37 -20.67 0.96
N GLY A 177 -8.88 -21.91 1.11
CA GLY A 177 -7.85 -22.28 2.10
C GLY A 177 -6.49 -22.67 1.51
N GLY A 178 -6.42 -22.91 0.20
CA GLY A 178 -5.23 -23.38 -0.51
C GLY A 178 -4.65 -24.69 0.03
N TYR A 179 -3.45 -25.04 -0.43
CA TYR A 179 -2.80 -26.29 -0.06
C TYR A 179 -2.09 -26.22 1.30
N MET A 180 -1.79 -27.39 1.88
CA MET A 180 -0.84 -27.48 2.99
C MET A 180 0.57 -27.10 2.53
N GLU A 181 1.34 -26.53 3.45
CA GLU A 181 2.70 -26.09 3.18
C GLU A 181 3.60 -27.26 2.75
N THR A 182 4.29 -27.10 1.62
CA THR A 182 5.26 -28.08 1.12
C THR A 182 6.62 -27.85 1.78
N ARG A 183 7.30 -28.90 2.30
CA ARG A 183 8.62 -28.75 2.94
C ARG A 183 9.64 -28.15 1.97
N SER A 184 10.05 -26.90 2.20
CA SER A 184 11.04 -26.21 1.38
C SER A 184 11.82 -25.19 2.20
N LYS A 185 13.15 -25.14 2.02
CA LYS A 185 14.01 -24.09 2.61
C LYS A 185 13.57 -22.68 2.18
N LEU A 186 12.95 -22.56 1.00
CA LEU A 186 12.40 -21.31 0.49
C LEU A 186 11.31 -20.73 1.40
N ASN A 187 10.57 -21.59 2.10
CA ASN A 187 9.49 -21.14 2.97
C ASN A 187 10.01 -20.39 4.19
N ASN A 188 11.23 -20.69 4.69
CA ASN A 188 11.83 -19.93 5.78
C ASN A 188 12.06 -18.47 5.39
N PHE A 189 12.49 -18.21 4.14
CA PHE A 189 12.65 -16.85 3.62
C PHE A 189 11.30 -16.15 3.46
N LEU A 190 10.26 -16.87 3.00
CA LEU A 190 8.90 -16.37 2.88
C LEU A 190 8.26 -16.05 4.23
N HIS A 191 8.47 -16.89 5.24
CA HIS A 191 7.99 -16.66 6.61
C HIS A 191 8.69 -15.46 7.24
N THR A 192 10.00 -15.33 7.02
CA THR A 192 10.76 -14.16 7.46
C THR A 192 10.26 -12.90 6.75
N ASP A 193 10.03 -12.97 5.43
CA ASP A 193 9.45 -11.85 4.67
C ASP A 193 8.06 -11.48 5.21
N PHE A 194 7.21 -12.47 5.45
CA PHE A 194 5.88 -12.27 6.03
C PHE A 194 5.94 -11.53 7.37
N VAL A 195 6.76 -12.01 8.32
CA VAL A 195 6.86 -11.41 9.65
C VAL A 195 7.36 -9.98 9.56
N ILE A 196 8.44 -9.73 8.81
CA ILE A 196 9.00 -8.38 8.64
C ILE A 196 7.96 -7.45 7.99
N THR A 197 7.35 -7.89 6.89
CA THR A 197 6.36 -7.10 6.14
C THR A 197 5.14 -6.78 7.01
N LEU A 198 4.65 -7.76 7.78
CA LEU A 198 3.49 -7.59 8.63
C LEU A 198 3.76 -6.62 9.77
N ILE A 199 4.91 -6.76 10.45
CA ILE A 199 5.32 -5.83 11.52
C ILE A 199 5.37 -4.41 10.99
N PHE A 200 6.06 -4.18 9.86
CA PHE A 200 6.08 -2.86 9.25
C PHE A 200 4.70 -2.38 8.83
N GLY A 201 3.91 -3.22 8.17
CA GLY A 201 2.54 -2.88 7.77
C GLY A 201 1.70 -2.40 8.96
N ILE A 202 1.73 -3.14 10.07
CA ILE A 202 1.04 -2.76 11.31
C ILE A 202 1.62 -1.46 11.89
N MET A 203 2.93 -1.30 11.93
CA MET A 203 3.56 -0.07 12.45
C MET A 203 3.12 1.17 11.65
N PHE A 204 3.20 1.11 10.31
CA PHE A 204 2.77 2.19 9.41
C PHE A 204 1.27 2.48 9.54
N TYR A 205 0.46 1.45 9.76
CA TYR A 205 -1.00 1.58 9.86
C TYR A 205 -1.50 2.06 11.23
N ALA A 206 -1.06 1.41 12.31
CA ALA A 206 -1.53 1.68 13.67
C ALA A 206 -0.82 2.88 14.31
N TYR A 207 0.47 3.09 14.01
CA TYR A 207 1.32 4.09 14.67
C TYR A 207 1.99 5.09 13.69
N PRO A 208 1.24 5.68 12.73
CA PRO A 208 1.83 6.51 11.68
C PRO A 208 2.52 7.77 12.23
N VAL A 209 1.96 8.41 13.26
CA VAL A 209 2.52 9.65 13.83
C VAL A 209 3.83 9.40 14.56
N TRP A 210 3.90 8.30 15.32
CA TRP A 210 5.13 7.90 16.00
C TRP A 210 6.24 7.61 14.97
N LEU A 211 5.94 6.85 13.91
CA LEU A 211 6.87 6.60 12.81
C LEU A 211 7.33 7.90 12.14
N LEU A 212 6.39 8.79 11.80
CA LEU A 212 6.70 10.10 11.20
C LEU A 212 7.68 10.91 12.05
N ARG A 213 7.52 10.91 13.39
CA ARG A 213 8.43 11.61 14.31
C ARG A 213 9.80 10.95 14.40
N VAL A 214 9.90 9.65 14.20
CA VAL A 214 11.18 8.94 14.13
C VAL A 214 11.87 9.22 12.79
N GLN A 215 11.12 9.29 11.69
CA GLN A 215 11.68 9.36 10.34
C GLN A 215 11.96 10.79 9.86
N THR A 216 11.18 11.77 10.32
CA THR A 216 11.21 13.15 9.81
C THR A 216 11.53 14.14 10.91
N SER A 217 12.19 15.24 10.56
CA SER A 217 12.45 16.37 11.47
C SER A 217 11.44 17.51 11.24
N LEU A 218 10.32 17.22 10.55
CA LEU A 218 9.32 18.22 10.22
C LEU A 218 8.74 18.84 11.50
N PRO A 219 8.70 20.18 11.60
CA PRO A 219 8.20 20.86 12.79
C PRO A 219 6.70 20.62 13.00
N ARG A 220 5.94 20.47 11.91
CA ARG A 220 4.49 20.29 11.92
C ARG A 220 4.09 19.09 11.07
N LEU A 221 3.50 18.09 11.72
CA LEU A 221 2.84 16.96 11.06
C LEU A 221 1.34 17.26 10.96
N ASN A 222 0.76 16.98 9.80
CA ASN A 222 -0.68 17.13 9.59
C ASN A 222 -1.37 15.76 9.47
N VAL A 223 -2.70 15.75 9.45
CA VAL A 223 -3.52 14.52 9.34
C VAL A 223 -3.31 13.76 8.01
N VAL A 224 -2.91 14.47 6.95
CA VAL A 224 -2.68 13.89 5.62
C VAL A 224 -1.41 13.03 5.62
N HIS A 225 -0.35 13.45 6.30
CA HIS A 225 0.84 12.61 6.50
C HIS A 225 0.47 11.26 7.14
N ALA A 226 -0.29 11.32 8.23
CA ALA A 226 -0.71 10.12 8.93
C ALA A 226 -1.62 9.24 8.07
N HIS A 227 -2.47 9.84 7.23
CA HIS A 227 -3.29 9.11 6.26
C HIS A 227 -2.44 8.39 5.20
N LEU A 228 -1.46 9.07 4.59
CA LEU A 228 -0.59 8.46 3.58
C LEU A 228 0.25 7.31 4.15
N TYR A 229 0.72 7.43 5.40
CA TYR A 229 1.38 6.33 6.10
C TYR A 229 0.47 5.13 6.31
N ARG A 230 -0.81 5.36 6.64
CA ARG A 230 -1.79 4.27 6.76
C ARG A 230 -2.06 3.58 5.43
N LEU A 231 -2.16 4.33 4.33
CA LEU A 231 -2.29 3.73 3.00
C LEU A 231 -1.07 2.88 2.65
N PHE A 232 0.13 3.38 2.92
CA PHE A 232 1.34 2.58 2.73
C PHE A 232 1.36 1.32 3.61
N GLY A 233 0.93 1.45 4.88
CA GLY A 233 0.77 0.33 5.81
C GLY A 233 -0.22 -0.72 5.32
N SER A 234 -1.37 -0.32 4.75
CA SER A 234 -2.34 -1.28 4.20
C SER A 234 -1.80 -2.03 2.98
N ALA A 235 -1.02 -1.37 2.12
CA ALA A 235 -0.32 -2.04 1.02
C ALA A 235 0.73 -3.04 1.51
N LEU A 236 1.46 -2.72 2.57
CA LEU A 236 2.37 -3.65 3.23
C LEU A 236 1.64 -4.84 3.84
N MET A 237 0.54 -4.62 4.55
CA MET A 237 -0.28 -5.71 5.12
C MET A 237 -0.81 -6.64 4.02
N SER A 238 -1.27 -6.09 2.90
CA SER A 238 -1.64 -6.87 1.71
C SER A 238 -0.48 -7.72 1.21
N SER A 239 0.69 -7.13 1.07
CA SER A 239 1.92 -7.81 0.64
C SER A 239 2.39 -8.89 1.64
N ALA A 240 2.14 -8.68 2.93
CA ALA A 240 2.43 -9.67 3.97
C ALA A 240 1.55 -10.91 3.79
N ILE A 241 0.23 -10.73 3.57
CA ILE A 241 -0.70 -11.85 3.31
C ILE A 241 -0.18 -12.72 2.16
N ILE A 242 0.26 -12.11 1.07
CA ILE A 242 0.82 -12.84 -0.07
C ILE A 242 2.04 -13.66 0.36
N SER A 243 2.96 -13.06 1.10
CA SER A 243 4.21 -13.71 1.53
C SER A 243 3.95 -14.87 2.49
N GLY A 244 3.03 -14.70 3.44
CA GLY A 244 2.64 -15.73 4.40
C GLY A 244 1.90 -16.90 3.74
N ARG A 245 1.18 -16.63 2.64
CA ARG A 245 0.44 -17.64 1.88
C ARG A 245 1.26 -18.27 0.75
N ALA A 246 2.31 -17.61 0.29
CA ALA A 246 3.16 -18.12 -0.77
C ALA A 246 3.89 -19.42 -0.38
N SER A 247 4.08 -19.70 0.91
CA SER A 247 4.61 -20.99 1.37
C SER A 247 3.71 -22.18 0.96
N ASN A 248 2.42 -21.94 0.74
CA ASN A 248 1.44 -22.92 0.30
C ASN A 248 1.37 -23.10 -1.22
N PHE A 249 2.09 -22.28 -2.00
CA PHE A 249 2.12 -22.45 -3.46
C PHE A 249 2.80 -23.78 -3.82
N LEU A 250 2.26 -24.49 -4.79
CA LEU A 250 2.80 -25.75 -5.29
C LEU A 250 4.03 -25.53 -6.17
N ILE A 251 4.05 -24.41 -6.91
CA ILE A 251 5.07 -24.13 -7.90
C ILE A 251 6.17 -23.26 -7.28
N ALA A 252 7.39 -23.81 -7.20
CA ALA A 252 8.53 -23.12 -6.59
C ALA A 252 8.93 -21.82 -7.33
N SER A 253 8.65 -21.69 -8.63
CA SER A 253 8.89 -20.43 -9.36
C SER A 253 8.03 -19.30 -8.82
N ASP A 254 6.76 -19.56 -8.51
CA ASP A 254 5.81 -18.54 -8.05
C ASP A 254 6.21 -18.02 -6.66
N LYS A 255 6.68 -18.94 -5.79
CA LYS A 255 7.32 -18.60 -4.51
C LYS A 255 8.50 -17.65 -4.68
N ARG A 256 9.38 -17.91 -5.65
CA ARG A 256 10.55 -17.08 -5.91
C ARG A 256 10.17 -15.72 -6.49
N VAL A 257 9.17 -15.66 -7.37
CA VAL A 257 8.68 -14.41 -7.94
C VAL A 257 8.18 -13.47 -6.83
N GLN A 258 7.54 -13.98 -5.78
CA GLN A 258 7.17 -13.17 -4.62
C GLN A 258 8.39 -12.51 -3.95
N LEU A 259 9.47 -13.27 -3.72
CA LEU A 259 10.70 -12.74 -3.12
C LEU A 259 11.43 -11.78 -4.07
N TYR A 260 11.49 -12.07 -5.37
CA TYR A 260 12.02 -11.12 -6.36
C TYR A 260 11.23 -9.83 -6.38
N THR A 261 9.90 -9.90 -6.27
CA THR A 261 9.05 -8.72 -6.18
C THR A 261 9.41 -7.89 -4.95
N ARG A 262 9.65 -8.53 -3.79
CA ARG A 262 10.11 -7.83 -2.60
C ARG A 262 11.44 -7.11 -2.84
N VAL A 263 12.41 -7.76 -3.48
CA VAL A 263 13.69 -7.13 -3.82
C VAL A 263 13.46 -5.87 -4.66
N LEU A 264 12.64 -5.95 -5.71
CA LEU A 264 12.35 -4.80 -6.57
C LEU A 264 11.67 -3.66 -5.81
N ILE A 265 10.67 -3.97 -4.98
CA ILE A 265 10.00 -2.97 -4.13
C ILE A 265 11.01 -2.30 -3.20
N ASN A 266 11.78 -3.09 -2.45
CA ASN A 266 12.69 -2.54 -1.45
C ASN A 266 13.82 -1.72 -2.09
N VAL A 267 14.39 -2.18 -3.21
CA VAL A 267 15.39 -1.43 -3.97
C VAL A 267 14.79 -0.12 -4.48
N GLY A 268 13.56 -0.16 -5.03
CA GLY A 268 12.85 1.04 -5.45
C GLY A 268 12.64 2.03 -4.29
N LEU A 269 12.23 1.54 -3.11
CA LEU A 269 12.05 2.36 -1.92
C LEU A 269 13.37 2.96 -1.42
N ILE A 270 14.48 2.20 -1.44
CA ILE A 270 15.82 2.69 -1.10
C ILE A 270 16.23 3.80 -2.07
N ILE A 271 16.10 3.59 -3.38
CA ILE A 271 16.44 4.60 -4.40
C ILE A 271 15.59 5.86 -4.18
N LEU A 272 14.27 5.70 -4.02
CA LEU A 272 13.37 6.82 -3.77
C LEU A 272 13.77 7.59 -2.50
N PHE A 273 14.11 6.87 -1.45
CA PHE A 273 14.55 7.47 -0.19
C PHE A 273 15.85 8.24 -0.37
N LEU A 274 16.87 7.66 -1.03
CA LEU A 274 18.14 8.34 -1.29
C LEU A 274 17.95 9.60 -2.15
N VAL A 275 17.18 9.50 -3.24
CA VAL A 275 16.86 10.66 -4.10
C VAL A 275 16.16 11.76 -3.30
N THR A 276 15.19 11.38 -2.46
CA THR A 276 14.45 12.35 -1.64
C THR A 276 15.34 12.96 -0.57
N TYR A 277 16.15 12.15 0.11
CA TYR A 277 17.09 12.59 1.13
C TYR A 277 18.09 13.60 0.57
N PHE A 278 18.74 13.30 -0.56
CA PHE A 278 19.71 14.22 -1.15
C PHE A 278 19.07 15.48 -1.77
N SER A 279 17.86 15.38 -2.33
CA SER A 279 17.15 16.55 -2.87
C SER A 279 16.59 17.47 -1.78
N THR A 280 16.23 16.93 -0.61
CA THR A 280 15.69 17.69 0.53
C THR A 280 16.71 17.94 1.64
N ALA A 281 17.97 17.54 1.46
CA ALA A 281 19.06 17.72 2.42
C ALA A 281 19.23 19.20 2.83
N LYS A 282 18.91 20.15 1.93
CA LYS A 282 18.94 21.59 2.24
C LYS A 282 17.82 22.05 3.19
N HIS A 283 16.72 21.29 3.29
CA HIS A 283 15.54 21.62 4.07
C HIS A 283 15.47 20.87 5.41
N ASN A 284 16.36 19.90 5.66
CA ASN A 284 16.40 19.08 6.87
C ASN A 284 15.05 18.37 7.19
N ASP A 285 14.26 18.05 6.18
CA ASP A 285 12.93 17.43 6.37
C ASP A 285 13.03 16.01 6.97
N TRP A 286 14.15 15.32 6.77
CA TRP A 286 14.40 13.96 7.24
C TRP A 286 15.32 13.91 8.47
N SER A 287 15.11 12.93 9.34
CA SER A 287 15.96 12.71 10.52
C SER A 287 17.30 12.10 10.11
N VAL A 288 18.35 12.91 10.12
CA VAL A 288 19.72 12.48 9.78
C VAL A 288 20.21 11.31 10.67
N PRO A 289 20.01 11.31 12.00
CA PRO A 289 20.46 10.20 12.84
C PRO A 289 19.74 8.88 12.56
N ASN A 290 18.44 8.92 12.24
CA ASN A 290 17.63 7.71 12.09
C ASN A 290 17.66 7.14 10.66
N THR A 291 18.14 7.94 9.71
CA THR A 291 18.20 7.58 8.27
C THR A 291 19.06 6.32 8.00
N PRO A 292 20.31 6.20 8.50
CA PRO A 292 21.10 4.99 8.27
C PRO A 292 20.47 3.73 8.87
N PHE A 293 19.81 3.85 10.03
CA PHE A 293 19.12 2.73 10.66
C PHE A 293 17.97 2.21 9.80
N ILE A 294 17.13 3.11 9.27
CA ILE A 294 16.01 2.74 8.39
C ILE A 294 16.53 2.04 7.12
N LEU A 295 17.55 2.60 6.48
CA LEU A 295 18.19 1.98 5.31
C LEU A 295 18.80 0.62 5.64
N GLY A 296 19.41 0.47 6.81
CA GLY A 296 19.95 -0.80 7.30
C GLY A 296 18.86 -1.87 7.44
N VAL A 297 17.72 -1.53 8.03
CA VAL A 297 16.62 -2.49 8.21
C VAL A 297 16.00 -2.89 6.87
N VAL A 298 15.73 -1.93 5.98
CA VAL A 298 15.25 -2.23 4.62
C VAL A 298 16.29 -3.03 3.82
N GLY A 299 17.59 -2.77 4.05
CA GLY A 299 18.69 -3.52 3.46
C GLY A 299 18.71 -4.99 3.90
N ILE A 300 18.60 -5.27 5.20
CA ILE A 300 18.51 -6.65 5.73
C ILE A 300 17.28 -7.36 5.16
N TRP A 301 16.15 -6.66 5.11
CA TRP A 301 14.92 -7.20 4.52
C TRP A 301 15.10 -7.55 3.03
N THR A 302 15.78 -6.69 2.27
CA THR A 302 16.15 -6.93 0.86
C THR A 302 17.08 -8.12 0.71
N LEU A 303 18.08 -8.26 1.59
CA LEU A 303 19.00 -9.39 1.59
C LEU A 303 18.30 -10.71 1.86
N ASN A 304 17.37 -10.76 2.83
CA ASN A 304 16.54 -11.95 3.06
C ASN A 304 15.79 -12.36 1.79
N ALA A 305 15.12 -11.40 1.13
CA ALA A 305 14.38 -11.65 -0.09
C ALA A 305 15.28 -12.11 -1.24
N PHE A 306 16.43 -11.47 -1.42
CA PHE A 306 17.42 -11.83 -2.44
C PHE A 306 17.99 -13.24 -2.21
N CYS A 307 18.45 -13.55 -1.00
CA CYS A 307 18.97 -14.89 -0.68
C CYS A 307 17.91 -15.97 -0.95
N GLY A 308 16.65 -15.73 -0.55
CA GLY A 308 15.57 -16.66 -0.81
C GLY A 308 15.26 -16.83 -2.29
N SER A 309 15.26 -15.75 -3.08
CA SER A 309 14.96 -15.79 -4.52
C SER A 309 16.01 -16.59 -5.33
N TYR A 310 17.26 -16.66 -4.84
CA TYR A 310 18.36 -17.43 -5.44
C TYR A 310 18.67 -18.78 -4.77
N SER A 311 18.00 -19.13 -3.66
CA SER A 311 18.32 -20.27 -2.77
C SER A 311 18.26 -21.68 -3.39
N LEU A 312 18.00 -21.84 -4.68
CA LEU A 312 17.99 -23.13 -5.39
C LEU A 312 18.94 -23.20 -6.59
N ALA A 313 19.66 -22.11 -6.91
CA ALA A 313 20.76 -22.18 -7.88
C ALA A 313 22.01 -22.86 -7.29
N TYR A 314 22.15 -22.88 -5.95
CA TYR A 314 23.38 -23.33 -5.27
C TYR A 314 23.23 -24.57 -4.39
N PHE A 315 22.01 -25.10 -4.21
CA PHE A 315 21.76 -26.26 -3.35
C PHE A 315 21.09 -27.41 -4.12
N LYS A 316 21.61 -27.72 -5.30
CA LYS A 316 21.56 -29.09 -5.82
C LYS A 316 22.63 -29.89 -5.10
N ASN A 317 22.29 -30.45 -3.95
CA ASN A 317 22.97 -31.59 -3.32
C ASN A 317 21.90 -32.39 -2.59
#